data_AF-A0A931Q660-F1
#
_entry.id   AF-A0A931Q660-F1
#
_cell.length_a   1.000
_cell.length_b   1.000
_cell.length_c   1.000
_cell.angle_alpha   90.00
_cell.angle_beta   90.00
_cell.angle_gamma   90.00
#
_symmetry.space_group_name_H-M   'P 1'
#
loop_
_entity.id
_entity.type
_entity.pdbx_description
1 polymer ?
#
loop_
_entity_poly.entity_id
_entity_poly.type
_entity_poly.pdbx_seq_one_letter_code
_entity_poly.pdbx_strand_id
1 'polypeptide(L)'
;MKVIGLMSGTSMDGIDAALLDINRRKTGLRFKLLAFETFPFPKDLPEKLIDVAEGNETTALISHLNFYMGELFAEASFKIAAKAKVEIHKVDLIGSHGQTIWHAPAPIPEGRYKIRSTFQIGESSVIAVRTGVTTIADFRPADVAAGGEGAPLAPYFHHALDKKKGKSRLMINIGGISNVTFLPRSSKKKILAFDTGPGNILIDGLVQAVTKGKSKMDRNGRIAAKGNIHLVLLNELMDHPFMDKKPPKSTGRETFGLPMIDHILDRGNQFKLSFEDLMATVTAFTSMSIFMNCETFILKKEAVDEVIVGGGGARNPMLMAFLKKAFHPVPFFQFEDLGLNGKAIEAMAFALFAYDTFHAIPDNVPSVTGAKKPVIMGKISPGNNFKKLFSSRHRVD
;
A
#
# COMPACT_ATOMS: atom_id res chain seq x y z
N MET A 1 -20.13 -2.02 13.65
CA MET A 1 -20.01 -0.61 13.22
C MET A 1 -19.87 -0.60 11.73
N LYS A 2 -20.64 0.23 11.03
CA LYS A 2 -20.45 0.49 9.61
C LYS A 2 -19.38 1.55 9.46
N VAL A 3 -18.27 1.20 8.83
CA VAL A 3 -17.10 2.09 8.71
C VAL A 3 -16.69 2.20 7.25
N ILE A 4 -16.62 3.43 6.76
CA ILE A 4 -16.04 3.73 5.45
C ILE A 4 -14.53 3.84 5.62
N GLY A 5 -13.77 3.27 4.71
CA GLY A 5 -12.35 3.51 4.55
C GLY A 5 -12.07 4.15 3.19
N LEU A 6 -11.22 5.17 3.18
CA LEU A 6 -10.86 5.97 2.02
C LEU A 6 -9.34 6.00 1.86
N MET A 7 -8.89 5.78 0.63
CA MET A 7 -7.48 5.76 0.27
C MET A 7 -7.28 6.37 -1.11
N SER A 8 -6.22 7.15 -1.29
CA SER A 8 -5.68 7.48 -2.61
C SER A 8 -4.20 7.09 -2.66
N GLY A 9 -3.88 6.19 -3.57
CA GLY A 9 -2.54 5.66 -3.76
C GLY A 9 -1.59 6.63 -4.48
N THR A 10 -0.32 6.24 -4.56
CA THR A 10 0.71 6.99 -5.31
C THR A 10 0.54 6.87 -6.83
N SER A 11 -0.35 6.00 -7.30
CA SER A 11 -0.81 5.94 -8.69
C SER A 11 -1.66 7.15 -9.09
N MET A 12 -2.23 7.87 -8.12
CA MET A 12 -3.09 9.05 -8.32
C MET A 12 -4.18 8.83 -9.39
N ASP A 13 -4.71 7.61 -9.47
CA ASP A 13 -5.74 7.21 -10.42
C ASP A 13 -7.16 7.45 -9.90
N GLY A 14 -7.31 7.64 -8.57
CA GLY A 14 -8.57 8.03 -7.95
C GLY A 14 -8.62 7.73 -6.45
N ILE A 15 -9.83 7.76 -5.91
CA ILE A 15 -10.13 7.45 -4.52
C ILE A 15 -10.73 6.04 -4.44
N ASP A 16 -10.00 5.14 -3.80
CA ASP A 16 -10.51 3.85 -3.37
C ASP A 16 -11.36 4.02 -2.11
N ALA A 17 -12.62 3.63 -2.19
CA ALA A 17 -13.57 3.68 -1.10
C ALA A 17 -14.15 2.30 -0.81
N ALA A 18 -14.12 1.89 0.46
CA ALA A 18 -14.71 0.64 0.93
C ALA A 18 -15.65 0.91 2.11
N LEU A 19 -16.85 0.33 2.11
CA LEU A 19 -17.72 0.32 3.27
C LEU A 19 -17.73 -1.07 3.89
N LEU A 20 -17.37 -1.17 5.17
CA LEU A 20 -17.30 -2.41 5.92
C LEU A 20 -18.35 -2.41 7.03
N ASP A 21 -18.88 -3.60 7.34
CA ASP A 21 -19.48 -3.87 8.64
C ASP A 21 -18.45 -4.59 9.51
N ILE A 22 -17.98 -3.92 10.56
CA ILE A 22 -16.93 -4.37 11.47
C ILE A 22 -17.56 -4.73 12.82
N ASN A 23 -17.29 -5.95 13.31
CA ASN A 23 -17.76 -6.44 14.60
C ASN A 23 -16.63 -7.16 15.33
N ARG A 24 -16.22 -6.64 16.48
CA ARG A 24 -15.26 -7.29 17.38
C ARG A 24 -16.03 -7.94 18.54
N ARG A 25 -15.91 -9.26 18.66
CA ARG A 25 -16.44 -10.05 19.80
C ARG A 25 -15.28 -10.71 20.55
N LYS A 26 -15.56 -11.31 21.72
CA LYS A 26 -14.58 -12.16 22.44
C LYS A 26 -13.98 -13.26 21.56
N THR A 27 -14.73 -13.74 20.56
CA THR A 27 -14.29 -14.76 19.61
C THR A 27 -13.39 -14.25 18.49
N GLY A 28 -13.15 -12.94 18.40
CA GLY A 28 -12.27 -12.31 17.43
C GLY A 28 -12.91 -11.15 16.67
N LEU A 29 -12.10 -10.54 15.80
CA LEU A 29 -12.52 -9.51 14.86
C LEU A 29 -13.18 -10.16 13.64
N ARG A 30 -14.35 -9.64 13.23
CA ARG A 30 -15.00 -9.99 11.98
C ARG A 30 -15.30 -8.71 11.21
N PHE A 31 -15.07 -8.74 9.91
CA PHE A 31 -15.53 -7.68 9.02
C PHE A 31 -16.09 -8.27 7.73
N LYS A 32 -17.06 -7.57 7.17
CA LYS A 32 -17.68 -7.88 5.88
C LYS A 32 -17.59 -6.64 4.99
N LEU A 33 -17.04 -6.80 3.79
CA LEU A 33 -17.08 -5.77 2.76
C LEU A 33 -18.52 -5.66 2.23
N LEU A 34 -19.14 -4.49 2.37
CA LEU A 34 -20.49 -4.21 1.88
C LEU A 34 -20.46 -3.64 0.46
N ALA A 35 -19.53 -2.73 0.19
CA ALA A 35 -19.28 -2.17 -1.14
C ALA A 35 -17.82 -1.72 -1.26
N PHE A 36 -17.32 -1.74 -2.50
CA PHE A 36 -16.05 -1.14 -2.90
C PHE A 36 -16.19 -0.45 -4.26
N GLU A 37 -15.50 0.67 -4.43
CA GLU A 37 -15.34 1.36 -5.72
C GLU A 37 -14.11 2.26 -5.73
N THR A 38 -13.49 2.40 -6.91
CA THR A 38 -12.47 3.41 -7.19
C THR A 38 -13.13 4.56 -7.95
N PHE A 39 -13.16 5.76 -7.38
CA PHE A 39 -13.71 6.96 -8.00
C PHE A 39 -12.58 7.76 -8.66
N PRO A 40 -12.59 7.93 -10.00
CA PRO A 40 -11.49 8.59 -10.70
C PRO A 40 -11.39 10.06 -10.33
N PHE A 41 -10.17 10.60 -10.32
CA PHE A 41 -9.96 12.03 -10.15
C PHE A 41 -10.45 12.85 -11.35
N PRO A 42 -10.80 14.13 -11.13
CA PRO A 42 -10.92 15.10 -12.21
C PRO A 42 -9.63 15.18 -13.02
N LYS A 43 -9.77 15.39 -14.34
CA LYS A 43 -8.69 15.23 -15.34
C LYS A 43 -7.37 15.92 -14.97
N ASP A 44 -7.43 17.14 -14.45
CA ASP A 44 -6.24 17.98 -14.22
C ASP A 44 -5.69 17.92 -12.78
N LEU A 45 -6.36 17.15 -11.91
CA LEU A 45 -5.94 17.04 -10.50
C LEU A 45 -4.67 16.21 -10.31
N PRO A 46 -4.47 15.06 -10.99
CA PRO A 46 -3.24 14.27 -10.83
C PRO A 46 -1.97 15.08 -11.11
N GLU A 47 -1.96 15.91 -12.15
CA GLU A 47 -0.80 16.76 -12.49
C GLU A 47 -0.49 17.74 -11.35
N LYS A 48 -1.49 18.45 -10.83
CA LYS A 48 -1.31 19.36 -9.67
C LYS A 48 -0.81 18.65 -8.42
N LEU A 49 -1.26 17.42 -8.18
CA LEU A 49 -0.82 16.62 -7.03
C LEU A 49 0.63 16.16 -7.20
N ILE A 50 1.06 15.86 -8.43
CA ILE A 50 2.46 15.55 -8.76
C ILE A 50 3.33 16.78 -8.53
N ASP A 51 2.97 17.94 -9.08
CA ASP A 51 3.74 19.18 -8.94
C ASP A 51 3.96 19.56 -7.46
N VAL A 52 2.91 19.39 -6.65
CA VAL A 52 2.97 19.59 -5.20
C VAL A 52 3.84 18.55 -4.50
N ALA A 53 3.82 17.29 -4.91
CA ALA A 53 4.66 16.24 -4.34
C ALA A 53 6.14 16.38 -4.72
N GLU A 54 6.44 16.99 -5.87
CA GLU A 54 7.80 17.34 -6.31
C GLU A 54 8.36 18.57 -5.60
N GLY A 55 7.53 19.30 -4.85
CA GLY A 55 7.95 20.47 -4.07
C GLY A 55 8.09 21.75 -4.90
N ASN A 56 7.51 21.79 -6.10
CA ASN A 56 7.57 22.95 -7.01
C ASN A 56 6.57 24.06 -6.65
N GLU A 57 5.75 23.84 -5.61
CA GLU A 57 4.52 24.59 -5.40
C GLU A 57 4.45 25.29 -4.04
N THR A 58 3.56 26.28 -3.97
CA THR A 58 3.43 27.14 -2.79
C THR A 58 2.59 26.51 -1.68
N THR A 59 2.81 26.98 -0.44
CA THR A 59 1.97 26.62 0.72
C THR A 59 0.49 26.95 0.51
N ALA A 60 0.18 27.98 -0.30
CA ALA A 60 -1.18 28.34 -0.67
C ALA A 60 -1.85 27.25 -1.53
N LEU A 61 -1.15 26.72 -2.55
CA LEU A 61 -1.70 25.63 -3.37
C LEU A 61 -1.88 24.34 -2.56
N ILE A 62 -0.89 23.99 -1.72
CA ILE A 62 -0.98 22.84 -0.82
C ILE A 62 -2.22 22.95 0.07
N SER A 63 -2.45 24.12 0.67
CA SER A 63 -3.63 24.37 1.51
C SER A 63 -4.93 24.22 0.72
N HIS A 64 -4.99 24.79 -0.50
CA HIS A 64 -6.15 24.68 -1.37
C HIS A 64 -6.45 23.22 -1.74
N LEU A 65 -5.44 22.46 -2.19
CA LEU A 65 -5.61 21.05 -2.54
C LEU A 65 -5.98 20.19 -1.33
N ASN A 66 -5.50 20.52 -0.12
CA ASN A 66 -5.91 19.83 1.10
C ASN A 66 -7.43 19.89 1.31
N PHE A 67 -8.04 21.07 1.15
CA PHE A 67 -9.49 21.24 1.27
C PHE A 67 -10.23 20.62 0.08
N TYR A 68 -9.73 20.80 -1.14
CA TYR A 68 -10.37 20.24 -2.34
C TYR A 68 -10.40 18.70 -2.31
N MET A 69 -9.30 18.07 -1.90
CA MET A 69 -9.25 16.63 -1.66
C MET A 69 -10.27 16.20 -0.60
N GLY A 70 -10.44 16.99 0.46
CA GLY A 70 -11.47 16.76 1.48
C GLY A 70 -12.90 16.70 0.90
N GLU A 71 -13.23 17.58 -0.05
CA GLU A 71 -14.52 17.55 -0.76
C GLU A 71 -14.68 16.27 -1.60
N LEU A 72 -13.66 15.87 -2.35
CA LEU A 72 -13.69 14.65 -3.16
C LEU A 72 -13.81 13.38 -2.30
N PHE A 73 -13.12 13.33 -1.16
CA PHE A 73 -13.26 12.24 -0.19
C PHE A 73 -14.65 12.21 0.46
N ALA A 74 -15.26 13.36 0.73
CA ALA A 74 -16.65 13.44 1.19
C ALA A 74 -17.62 12.91 0.12
N GLU A 75 -17.45 13.32 -1.14
CA GLU A 75 -18.25 12.83 -2.26
C GLU A 75 -18.13 11.31 -2.44
N ALA A 76 -16.90 10.78 -2.39
CA ALA A 76 -16.65 9.34 -2.44
C ALA A 76 -17.37 8.59 -1.28
N SER A 77 -17.44 9.20 -0.09
CA SER A 77 -18.15 8.65 1.07
C SER A 77 -19.66 8.55 0.83
N PHE A 78 -20.28 9.58 0.24
CA PHE A 78 -21.68 9.52 -0.16
C PHE A 78 -21.94 8.43 -1.21
N LYS A 79 -21.10 8.37 -2.25
CA LYS A 79 -21.25 7.41 -3.35
C LYS A 79 -21.10 5.96 -2.87
N ILE A 80 -20.11 5.67 -2.04
CA ILE A 80 -19.89 4.30 -1.53
C ILE A 80 -21.01 3.85 -0.58
N ALA A 81 -21.51 4.75 0.26
CA ALA A 81 -22.65 4.48 1.14
C ALA A 81 -23.91 4.19 0.31
N ALA A 82 -24.20 5.03 -0.69
CA ALA A 82 -25.33 4.83 -1.61
C ALA A 82 -25.24 3.49 -2.36
N LYS A 83 -24.06 3.13 -2.86
CA LYS A 83 -23.81 1.83 -3.52
C LYS A 83 -24.10 0.64 -2.60
N ALA A 84 -23.75 0.76 -1.33
CA ALA A 84 -24.07 -0.24 -0.32
C ALA A 84 -25.53 -0.20 0.17
N LYS A 85 -26.35 0.74 -0.34
CA LYS A 85 -27.72 1.01 0.11
C LYS A 85 -27.77 1.37 1.60
N VAL A 86 -26.78 2.13 2.07
CA VAL A 86 -26.68 2.64 3.43
C VAL A 86 -26.76 4.15 3.38
N GLU A 87 -27.70 4.74 4.12
CA GLU A 87 -27.76 6.19 4.28
C GLU A 87 -26.54 6.69 5.06
N ILE A 88 -25.96 7.83 4.65
CA ILE A 88 -24.70 8.31 5.23
C ILE A 88 -24.76 8.47 6.76
N HIS A 89 -25.91 8.88 7.31
CA HIS A 89 -26.09 9.08 8.75
C HIS A 89 -26.17 7.76 9.55
N LYS A 90 -26.23 6.60 8.87
CA LYS A 90 -26.12 5.26 9.46
C LYS A 90 -24.69 4.72 9.42
N VAL A 91 -23.74 5.46 8.84
CA VAL A 91 -22.30 5.18 8.93
C VAL A 91 -21.82 5.69 10.28
N ASP A 92 -21.03 4.86 10.97
CA ASP A 92 -20.53 5.18 12.30
C ASP A 92 -19.23 6.00 12.21
N LEU A 93 -18.30 5.60 11.35
CA LEU A 93 -16.99 6.23 11.21
C LEU A 93 -16.55 6.30 9.74
N ILE A 94 -15.70 7.28 9.43
CA ILE A 94 -14.92 7.33 8.20
C ILE A 94 -13.43 7.27 8.57
N GLY A 95 -12.67 6.38 7.97
CA GLY A 95 -11.22 6.33 8.03
C GLY A 95 -10.61 6.84 6.74
N SER A 96 -9.92 7.97 6.76
CA SER A 96 -9.31 8.57 5.56
C SER A 96 -7.79 8.58 5.66
N HIS A 97 -7.12 7.87 4.77
CA HIS A 97 -5.68 8.04 4.59
C HIS A 97 -5.32 9.44 4.11
N GLY A 98 -6.15 9.99 3.23
CA GLY A 98 -5.80 11.14 2.39
C GLY A 98 -4.97 10.75 1.18
N GLN A 99 -4.28 11.74 0.61
CA GLN A 99 -3.29 11.63 -0.45
C GLN A 99 -1.92 11.99 0.12
N THR A 100 -0.93 11.10 0.01
CA THR A 100 0.44 11.45 0.38
C THR A 100 1.00 12.47 -0.61
N ILE A 101 1.51 13.57 -0.07
CA ILE A 101 2.26 14.61 -0.80
C ILE A 101 3.74 14.50 -0.48
N TRP A 102 4.09 14.24 0.78
CA TRP A 102 5.48 14.12 1.20
C TRP A 102 5.68 12.94 2.15
N HIS A 103 6.78 12.22 2.00
CA HIS A 103 7.15 11.14 2.89
C HIS A 103 8.67 11.04 3.00
N ALA A 104 9.21 11.47 4.14
CA ALA A 104 10.64 11.46 4.44
C ALA A 104 10.89 10.62 5.70
N PRO A 105 10.95 9.28 5.56
CA PRO A 105 11.20 8.39 6.68
C PRO A 105 12.65 8.49 7.15
N ALA A 106 13.60 8.90 6.30
CA ALA A 106 14.97 9.16 6.72
C ALA A 106 15.04 10.42 7.61
N PRO A 107 15.73 10.36 8.77
CA PRO A 107 15.80 11.51 9.66
C PRO A 107 16.69 12.61 9.09
N ILE A 108 16.17 13.84 9.04
CA ILE A 108 16.91 15.06 8.70
C ILE A 108 17.36 15.74 10.01
N PRO A 109 18.64 16.05 10.21
CA PRO A 109 19.11 16.81 11.37
C PRO A 109 18.53 18.24 11.36
N GLU A 110 17.93 18.66 12.47
CA GLU A 110 17.47 20.03 12.69
C GLU A 110 17.74 20.42 14.14
N GLY A 111 18.66 21.38 14.34
CA GLY A 111 19.23 21.68 15.66
C GLY A 111 19.70 20.42 16.40
N ARG A 112 19.16 20.18 17.60
CA ARG A 112 19.47 18.99 18.43
C ARG A 112 18.65 17.74 18.06
N TYR A 113 17.76 17.83 17.09
CA TYR A 113 16.81 16.78 16.75
C TYR A 113 17.14 16.10 15.43
N LYS A 114 16.67 14.86 15.30
CA LYS A 114 16.68 14.07 14.05
C LYS A 114 15.23 13.84 13.66
N ILE A 115 14.74 14.63 12.71
CA ILE A 115 13.32 14.72 12.39
C ILE A 115 12.99 13.84 11.20
N ARG A 116 12.03 12.93 11.40
CA ARG A 116 11.34 12.22 10.31
C ARG A 116 10.03 12.95 10.05
N SER A 117 9.56 12.97 8.81
CA SER A 117 8.31 13.65 8.48
C SER A 117 7.49 12.91 7.43
N THR A 118 6.19 13.13 7.47
CA THR A 118 5.21 12.59 6.54
C THR A 118 4.08 13.60 6.44
N PHE A 119 3.50 13.75 5.25
CA PHE A 119 2.45 14.71 5.00
C PHE A 119 1.41 14.16 4.03
N GLN A 120 0.20 13.98 4.56
CA GLN A 120 -0.98 13.53 3.84
C GLN A 120 -2.01 14.67 3.80
N ILE A 121 -2.58 14.94 2.63
CA ILE A 121 -3.63 15.94 2.44
C ILE A 121 -5.00 15.28 2.22
N GLY A 122 -6.07 16.04 2.39
CA GLY A 122 -7.45 15.56 2.41
C GLY A 122 -8.09 15.92 3.74
N GLU A 123 -8.50 17.17 3.88
CA GLU A 123 -8.90 17.76 5.16
C GLU A 123 -10.06 16.99 5.80
N SER A 124 -9.76 16.30 6.89
CA SER A 124 -10.73 15.47 7.61
C SER A 124 -11.90 16.25 8.20
N SER A 125 -11.70 17.53 8.55
CA SER A 125 -12.76 18.41 9.01
C SER A 125 -13.77 18.70 7.90
N VAL A 126 -13.31 18.83 6.64
CA VAL A 126 -14.21 18.95 5.48
C VAL A 126 -15.04 17.68 5.35
N ILE A 127 -14.41 16.51 5.40
CA ILE A 127 -15.11 15.21 5.32
C ILE A 127 -16.16 15.09 6.43
N ALA A 128 -15.80 15.40 7.68
CA ALA A 128 -16.70 15.30 8.83
C ALA A 128 -17.88 16.27 8.74
N VAL A 129 -17.63 17.53 8.35
CA VAL A 129 -18.68 18.55 8.20
C VAL A 129 -19.62 18.23 7.04
N ARG A 130 -19.09 17.79 5.89
CA ARG A 130 -19.90 17.47 4.70
C ARG A 130 -20.77 16.24 4.90
N THR A 131 -20.22 15.19 5.50
CA THR A 131 -20.92 13.90 5.68
C THR A 131 -21.75 13.85 6.97
N GLY A 132 -21.42 14.68 7.96
CA GLY A 132 -21.96 14.59 9.31
C GLY A 132 -21.42 13.40 10.11
N VAL A 133 -20.46 12.63 9.57
CA VAL A 133 -19.90 11.42 10.17
C VAL A 133 -18.53 11.72 10.77
N THR A 134 -18.30 11.28 12.01
CA THR A 134 -16.98 11.40 12.65
C THR A 134 -15.92 10.74 11.80
N THR A 135 -14.89 11.52 11.47
CA THR A 135 -13.83 11.11 10.55
C THR A 135 -12.52 10.97 11.31
N ILE A 136 -11.80 9.89 11.06
CA ILE A 136 -10.47 9.61 11.60
C ILE A 136 -9.51 9.60 10.42
N ALA A 137 -8.47 10.43 10.49
CA ALA A 137 -7.52 10.58 9.40
C ALA A 137 -6.09 10.73 9.93
N ASP A 138 -5.13 10.93 9.02
CA ASP A 138 -3.75 11.25 9.37
C ASP A 138 -3.08 10.21 10.28
N PHE A 139 -3.09 8.96 9.79
CA PHE A 139 -2.65 7.79 10.55
C PHE A 139 -1.13 7.72 10.74
N ARG A 140 -0.34 8.12 9.72
CA ARG A 140 1.12 7.93 9.70
C ARG A 140 1.89 8.72 10.77
N PRO A 141 1.56 9.99 11.10
CA PRO A 141 2.38 10.79 12.01
C PRO A 141 2.58 10.19 13.40
N ALA A 142 1.60 9.48 13.95
CA ALA A 142 1.73 8.85 15.27
C ALA A 142 2.84 7.78 15.28
N ASP A 143 2.93 6.95 14.24
CA ASP A 143 4.00 5.96 14.10
C ASP A 143 5.37 6.62 13.88
N VAL A 144 5.41 7.66 13.02
CA VAL A 144 6.64 8.45 12.78
C VAL A 144 7.14 9.12 14.06
N ALA A 145 6.24 9.71 14.85
CA ALA A 145 6.56 10.31 16.15
C ALA A 145 7.06 9.27 17.18
N ALA A 146 6.62 8.01 17.07
CA ALA A 146 7.12 6.90 17.85
C ALA A 146 8.48 6.35 17.36
N GLY A 147 9.05 6.95 16.31
CA GLY A 147 10.35 6.60 15.72
C GLY A 147 10.27 5.62 14.56
N GLY A 148 9.07 5.27 14.10
CA GLY A 148 8.87 4.42 12.93
C GLY A 148 8.98 5.17 11.62
N GLU A 149 8.88 4.43 10.51
CA GLU A 149 8.85 4.97 9.16
C GLU A 149 7.45 5.46 8.74
N GLY A 150 6.38 5.12 9.46
CA GLY A 150 5.00 5.45 9.06
C GLY A 150 4.46 4.60 7.90
N ALA A 151 5.20 3.58 7.49
CA ALA A 151 4.88 2.64 6.41
C ALA A 151 5.71 1.34 6.54
N PRO A 152 5.30 0.25 5.88
CA PRO A 152 3.96 0.00 5.33
C PRO A 152 2.94 -0.26 6.46
N LEU A 153 1.70 0.21 6.30
CA LEU A 153 0.62 0.02 7.29
C LEU A 153 -0.26 -1.21 7.00
N ALA A 154 -0.35 -1.64 5.74
CA ALA A 154 -1.09 -2.82 5.31
C ALA A 154 -0.80 -4.11 6.13
N PRO A 155 0.42 -4.35 6.66
CA PRO A 155 0.71 -5.53 7.48
C PRO A 155 -0.20 -5.73 8.69
N TYR A 156 -0.69 -4.64 9.30
CA TYR A 156 -1.68 -4.74 10.38
C TYR A 156 -2.98 -5.38 9.89
N PHE A 157 -3.47 -4.91 8.75
CA PHE A 157 -4.70 -5.44 8.14
C PHE A 157 -4.51 -6.87 7.61
N HIS A 158 -3.34 -7.18 7.05
CA HIS A 158 -2.95 -8.53 6.68
C HIS A 158 -3.04 -9.50 7.86
N HIS A 159 -2.58 -9.08 9.05
CA HIS A 159 -2.73 -9.87 10.26
C HIS A 159 -4.19 -10.03 10.68
N ALA A 160 -4.99 -8.96 10.59
CA ALA A 160 -6.42 -9.00 10.88
C ALA A 160 -7.22 -9.90 9.91
N LEU A 161 -6.77 -10.05 8.67
CA LEU A 161 -7.33 -10.96 7.67
C LEU A 161 -7.03 -12.43 7.94
N ASP A 162 -6.00 -12.73 8.75
CA ASP A 162 -5.54 -14.10 8.92
C ASP A 162 -6.47 -14.93 9.81
N LYS A 163 -7.49 -15.52 9.17
CA LYS A 163 -8.51 -16.34 9.83
C LYS A 163 -8.04 -17.77 10.14
N LYS A 164 -6.91 -18.25 9.58
CA LYS A 164 -6.46 -19.65 9.71
C LYS A 164 -5.29 -19.75 10.70
N LYS A 165 -5.61 -19.97 11.98
CA LYS A 165 -4.61 -20.29 12.99
C LYS A 165 -3.79 -21.53 12.55
N GLY A 166 -2.48 -21.45 12.66
CA GLY A 166 -1.56 -22.58 12.46
C GLY A 166 -0.89 -22.67 11.08
N LYS A 167 -1.19 -21.79 10.13
CA LYS A 167 -0.45 -21.66 8.86
C LYS A 167 0.36 -20.36 8.81
N SER A 168 1.54 -20.40 8.19
CA SER A 168 2.29 -19.20 7.85
C SER A 168 1.94 -18.73 6.44
N ARG A 169 1.86 -17.42 6.26
CA ARG A 169 1.44 -16.80 5.00
C ARG A 169 2.42 -15.73 4.59
N LEU A 170 2.81 -15.75 3.33
CA LEU A 170 3.55 -14.67 2.70
C LEU A 170 2.59 -13.89 1.81
N MET A 171 2.20 -12.70 2.24
CA MET A 171 1.44 -11.78 1.41
C MET A 171 2.40 -10.95 0.58
N ILE A 172 2.21 -10.91 -0.74
CA ILE A 172 3.05 -10.17 -1.69
C ILE A 172 2.15 -9.17 -2.42
N ASN A 173 2.46 -7.88 -2.32
CA ASN A 173 1.83 -6.85 -3.15
C ASN A 173 2.79 -6.42 -4.24
N ILE A 174 2.38 -6.54 -5.51
CA ILE A 174 3.17 -6.16 -6.68
C ILE A 174 2.55 -4.91 -7.30
N GLY A 175 2.90 -3.75 -6.74
CA GLY A 175 2.54 -2.42 -7.26
C GLY A 175 3.62 -1.86 -8.18
N GLY A 176 3.88 -0.55 -8.13
CA GLY A 176 5.10 0.02 -8.71
C GLY A 176 6.35 -0.54 -8.03
N ILE A 177 6.33 -0.60 -6.71
CA ILE A 177 7.28 -1.31 -5.84
C ILE A 177 6.62 -2.58 -5.30
N SER A 178 7.41 -3.63 -5.14
CA SER A 178 6.97 -4.90 -4.56
C SER A 178 7.24 -4.93 -3.07
N ASN A 179 6.23 -5.23 -2.26
CA ASN A 179 6.38 -5.38 -0.82
C ASN A 179 5.79 -6.70 -0.32
N VAL A 180 6.30 -7.17 0.81
CA VAL A 180 5.85 -8.42 1.42
C VAL A 180 5.44 -8.24 2.86
N THR A 181 4.52 -9.08 3.32
CA THR A 181 4.17 -9.27 4.72
C THR A 181 4.22 -10.75 5.04
N PHE A 182 5.09 -11.16 5.94
CA PHE A 182 5.14 -12.50 6.47
C PHE A 182 4.35 -12.60 7.78
N LEU A 183 3.32 -13.45 7.76
CA LEU A 183 2.50 -13.81 8.90
C LEU A 183 2.94 -15.19 9.39
N PRO A 184 3.57 -15.29 10.58
CA PRO A 184 4.06 -16.56 11.10
C PRO A 184 2.91 -17.44 11.63
N ARG A 185 3.12 -18.76 11.64
CA ARG A 185 2.16 -19.74 12.22
C ARG A 185 1.76 -19.43 13.66
N SER A 186 2.68 -18.88 14.43
CA SER A 186 2.53 -18.59 15.87
C SER A 186 2.44 -17.09 16.10
N SER A 187 1.43 -16.66 16.85
CA SER A 187 1.26 -15.27 17.28
C SER A 187 2.36 -14.77 18.22
N LYS A 188 3.23 -15.66 18.73
CA LYS A 188 4.41 -15.28 19.51
C LYS A 188 5.55 -14.73 18.64
N LYS A 189 5.56 -15.06 17.35
CA LYS A 189 6.57 -14.56 16.41
C LYS A 189 6.11 -13.22 15.82
N LYS A 190 7.07 -12.34 15.55
CA LYS A 190 6.81 -11.01 15.01
C LYS A 190 6.45 -11.08 13.53
N ILE A 191 5.53 -10.22 13.12
CA ILE A 191 5.25 -9.95 11.70
C ILE A 191 6.47 -9.25 11.11
N LEU A 192 6.88 -9.70 9.93
CA LEU A 192 7.92 -9.03 9.13
C LEU A 192 7.25 -8.45 7.89
N ALA A 193 7.59 -7.22 7.55
CA ALA A 193 7.19 -6.62 6.29
C ALA A 193 8.25 -5.64 5.83
N PHE A 194 8.45 -5.57 4.52
CA PHE A 194 9.47 -4.74 3.90
C PHE A 194 9.26 -4.69 2.38
N ASP A 195 9.86 -3.68 1.75
CA ASP A 195 9.96 -3.62 0.29
C ASP A 195 11.06 -4.56 -0.19
N THR A 196 10.74 -5.34 -1.23
CA THR A 196 11.67 -6.29 -1.85
C THR A 196 12.47 -5.66 -2.98
N GLY A 197 11.91 -4.65 -3.65
CA GLY A 197 12.52 -3.97 -4.78
C GLY A 197 11.45 -3.54 -5.80
N PRO A 198 11.79 -3.44 -7.09
CA PRO A 198 10.83 -3.01 -8.10
C PRO A 198 9.67 -4.01 -8.22
N GLY A 199 8.50 -3.50 -8.55
CA GLY A 199 7.34 -4.27 -9.02
C GLY A 199 7.17 -4.05 -10.51
N ASN A 200 6.15 -3.28 -10.88
CA ASN A 200 5.87 -2.90 -12.26
C ASN A 200 6.63 -1.64 -12.70
N ILE A 201 7.26 -0.87 -11.80
CA ILE A 201 7.84 0.44 -12.13
C ILE A 201 8.84 0.39 -13.31
N LEU A 202 9.74 -0.61 -13.32
CA LEU A 202 10.72 -0.79 -14.39
C LEU A 202 10.08 -1.38 -15.66
N ILE A 203 9.15 -2.33 -15.50
CA ILE A 203 8.42 -2.97 -16.60
C ILE A 203 7.61 -1.92 -17.38
N ASP A 204 6.81 -1.13 -16.66
CA ASP A 204 5.98 -0.06 -17.20
C ASP A 204 6.84 1.08 -17.75
N GLY A 205 7.93 1.42 -17.05
CA GLY A 205 8.89 2.44 -17.47
C GLY A 205 9.54 2.14 -18.83
N LEU A 206 10.01 0.90 -19.03
CA LEU A 206 10.57 0.47 -20.32
C LEU A 206 9.55 0.52 -21.45
N VAL A 207 8.33 0.03 -21.20
CA VAL A 207 7.25 0.09 -22.20
C VAL A 207 6.95 1.53 -22.58
N GLN A 208 6.86 2.44 -21.61
CA GLN A 208 6.62 3.85 -21.88
C GLN A 208 7.76 4.50 -22.68
N ALA A 209 9.02 4.24 -22.30
CA ALA A 209 10.19 4.77 -22.98
C ALA A 209 10.26 4.31 -24.45
N VAL A 210 10.18 2.99 -24.69
CA VAL A 210 10.32 2.42 -26.05
C VAL A 210 9.13 2.77 -26.95
N THR A 211 7.91 2.80 -26.40
CA THR A 211 6.70 3.12 -27.18
C THR A 211 6.43 4.63 -27.29
N LYS A 212 7.29 5.47 -26.69
CA LYS A 212 7.11 6.93 -26.61
C LYS A 212 5.72 7.30 -26.04
N GLY A 213 5.33 6.61 -24.95
CA GLY A 213 4.08 6.83 -24.24
C GLY A 213 2.82 6.24 -24.88
N LYS A 214 2.90 5.58 -26.04
CA LYS A 214 1.73 4.94 -26.69
C LYS A 214 1.16 3.77 -25.88
N SER A 215 2.00 3.08 -25.12
CA SER A 215 1.59 2.08 -24.14
C SER A 215 2.20 2.41 -22.77
N LYS A 216 1.46 2.11 -21.70
CA LYS A 216 1.87 2.38 -20.32
C LYS A 216 2.38 1.15 -19.57
N MET A 217 2.14 -0.05 -20.09
CA MET A 217 2.42 -1.32 -19.39
C MET A 217 2.57 -2.48 -20.38
N ASP A 218 3.23 -3.56 -19.95
CA ASP A 218 3.22 -4.85 -20.65
C ASP A 218 1.92 -5.60 -20.34
N ARG A 219 0.88 -5.34 -21.13
CA ARG A 219 -0.45 -5.92 -20.91
C ARG A 219 -0.37 -7.45 -21.01
N ASN A 220 -0.68 -8.10 -19.88
CA ASN A 220 -0.63 -9.55 -19.70
C ASN A 220 0.76 -10.16 -19.94
N GLY A 221 1.85 -9.41 -19.73
CA GLY A 221 3.21 -9.92 -19.86
C GLY A 221 3.56 -10.42 -21.27
N ARG A 222 2.88 -9.91 -22.31
CA ARG A 222 2.95 -10.43 -23.68
C ARG A 222 4.28 -10.13 -24.35
N ILE A 223 4.93 -9.04 -23.99
CA ILE A 223 6.24 -8.67 -24.53
C ILE A 223 7.29 -9.54 -23.85
N ALA A 224 7.27 -9.60 -22.50
CA ALA A 224 8.18 -10.44 -21.73
C ALA A 224 8.08 -11.93 -22.09
N ALA A 225 6.89 -12.43 -22.46
CA ALA A 225 6.67 -13.83 -22.84
C ALA A 225 7.39 -14.25 -24.13
N LYS A 226 7.79 -13.29 -24.98
CA LYS A 226 8.47 -13.55 -26.26
C LYS A 226 10.00 -13.49 -26.14
N GLY A 227 10.50 -13.00 -25.03
CA GLY A 227 11.93 -12.79 -24.81
C GLY A 227 12.59 -13.93 -24.06
N ASN A 228 13.91 -13.91 -24.09
CA ASN A 228 14.79 -14.74 -23.28
C ASN A 228 15.45 -13.88 -22.21
N ILE A 229 15.62 -14.46 -21.02
CA ILE A 229 16.28 -13.78 -19.91
C ILE A 229 17.77 -13.65 -20.22
N HIS A 230 18.28 -12.42 -20.25
CA HIS A 230 19.71 -12.15 -20.37
C HIS A 230 20.38 -12.17 -18.99
N LEU A 231 21.02 -13.30 -18.65
CA LEU A 231 21.54 -13.57 -17.31
C LEU A 231 22.59 -12.57 -16.82
N VAL A 232 23.45 -12.05 -17.70
CA VAL A 232 24.48 -11.07 -17.30
C VAL A 232 23.84 -9.77 -16.81
N LEU A 233 22.83 -9.28 -17.53
CA LEU A 233 22.10 -8.07 -17.13
C LEU A 233 21.26 -8.35 -15.88
N LEU A 234 20.61 -9.51 -15.78
CA LEU A 234 19.87 -9.89 -14.58
C LEU A 234 20.75 -9.89 -13.33
N ASN A 235 21.95 -10.47 -13.41
CA ASN A 235 22.89 -10.51 -12.29
C ASN A 235 23.35 -9.10 -11.91
N GLU A 236 23.67 -8.25 -12.90
CA GLU A 236 24.03 -6.84 -12.66
C GLU A 236 22.92 -6.07 -11.92
N LEU A 237 21.65 -6.30 -12.28
CA LEU A 237 20.51 -5.69 -11.57
C LEU A 237 20.34 -6.25 -10.15
N MET A 238 20.59 -7.55 -9.95
CA MET A 238 20.52 -8.21 -8.64
C MET A 238 21.66 -7.79 -7.69
N ASP A 239 22.80 -7.33 -8.23
CA ASP A 239 23.92 -6.79 -7.44
C ASP A 239 23.66 -5.36 -6.91
N HIS A 240 22.48 -4.79 -7.17
CA HIS A 240 22.12 -3.47 -6.66
C HIS A 240 22.12 -3.44 -5.11
N PRO A 241 22.75 -2.43 -4.45
CA PRO A 241 22.95 -2.40 -2.98
C PRO A 241 21.68 -2.52 -2.14
N PHE A 242 20.53 -2.15 -2.72
CA PHE A 242 19.23 -2.32 -2.06
C PHE A 242 18.92 -3.79 -1.74
N MET A 243 19.38 -4.76 -2.53
CA MET A 243 19.11 -6.19 -2.31
C MET A 243 19.69 -6.67 -0.98
N ASP A 244 20.86 -6.17 -0.59
CA ASP A 244 21.55 -6.54 0.66
C ASP A 244 21.08 -5.77 1.90
N LYS A 245 20.32 -4.68 1.71
CA LYS A 245 19.80 -3.90 2.83
C LYS A 245 18.89 -4.78 3.70
N LYS A 246 19.13 -4.80 5.02
CA LYS A 246 18.33 -5.56 6.00
C LYS A 246 17.02 -4.83 6.34
N PRO A 247 15.92 -5.54 6.62
CA PRO A 247 14.70 -4.93 7.18
C PRO A 247 14.93 -4.26 8.55
N PRO A 248 14.19 -3.17 8.90
CA PRO A 248 13.19 -2.50 8.07
C PRO A 248 13.82 -1.79 6.87
N LYS A 249 13.19 -1.94 5.70
CA LYS A 249 13.65 -1.34 4.44
C LYS A 249 12.43 -0.96 3.59
N SER A 250 12.51 0.24 3.03
CA SER A 250 11.56 0.81 2.10
C SER A 250 12.30 1.44 0.91
N THR A 251 11.63 1.57 -0.23
CA THR A 251 12.15 2.14 -1.48
C THR A 251 11.03 2.65 -2.39
N GLY A 252 11.39 3.37 -3.45
CA GLY A 252 10.47 4.00 -4.36
C GLY A 252 11.12 4.37 -5.70
N ARG A 253 10.53 5.40 -6.32
CA ARG A 253 10.97 5.96 -7.62
C ARG A 253 12.38 6.54 -7.54
N GLU A 254 12.81 6.96 -6.36
CA GLU A 254 14.15 7.49 -6.11
C GLU A 254 15.25 6.43 -6.31
N THR A 255 14.93 5.14 -6.15
CA THR A 255 15.88 4.04 -6.37
C THR A 255 15.65 3.33 -7.71
N PHE A 256 14.40 3.02 -8.04
CA PHE A 256 14.03 2.21 -9.20
C PHE A 256 13.22 2.99 -10.26
N GLY A 257 13.48 4.29 -10.38
CA GLY A 257 12.82 5.18 -11.34
C GLY A 257 13.59 5.37 -12.64
N LEU A 258 13.47 6.58 -13.24
CA LEU A 258 14.04 6.91 -14.54
C LEU A 258 15.53 6.59 -14.69
N PRO A 259 16.42 6.93 -13.72
CA PRO A 259 17.84 6.62 -13.86
C PRO A 259 18.13 5.13 -14.04
N MET A 260 17.37 4.26 -13.35
CA MET A 260 17.50 2.81 -13.49
C MET A 260 16.93 2.32 -14.83
N ILE A 261 15.86 2.95 -15.33
CA ILE A 261 15.30 2.65 -16.65
C ILE A 261 16.30 3.00 -17.75
N ASP A 262 16.92 4.18 -17.69
CA ASP A 262 17.92 4.63 -18.65
C ASP A 262 19.15 3.70 -18.64
N HIS A 263 19.63 3.32 -17.45
CA HIS A 263 20.70 2.33 -17.31
C HIS A 263 20.34 1.00 -17.98
N ILE A 264 19.13 0.48 -17.74
CA ILE A 264 18.69 -0.78 -18.35
C ILE A 264 18.62 -0.68 -19.89
N LEU A 265 18.15 0.45 -20.43
CA LEU A 265 18.10 0.69 -21.88
C LEU A 265 19.50 0.75 -22.49
N ASP A 266 20.44 1.46 -21.85
CA ASP A 266 21.83 1.56 -22.29
C ASP A 266 22.52 0.21 -22.31
N ARG A 267 22.33 -0.59 -21.25
CA ARG A 267 22.86 -1.96 -21.19
C ARG A 267 22.20 -2.85 -22.24
N GLY A 268 20.89 -2.72 -22.47
CA GLY A 268 20.18 -3.41 -23.55
C GLY A 268 20.78 -3.12 -24.93
N ASN A 269 21.10 -1.85 -25.21
CA ASN A 269 21.77 -1.44 -26.45
C ASN A 269 23.19 -2.00 -26.58
N GLN A 270 23.99 -1.94 -25.50
CA GLN A 270 25.36 -2.46 -25.49
C GLN A 270 25.41 -3.98 -25.74
N PHE A 271 24.48 -4.72 -25.16
CA PHE A 271 24.32 -6.16 -25.38
C PHE A 271 23.56 -6.53 -26.65
N LYS A 272 23.04 -5.54 -27.41
CA LYS A 272 22.21 -5.72 -28.61
C LYS A 272 20.98 -6.61 -28.35
N LEU A 273 20.34 -6.43 -27.20
CA LEU A 273 19.15 -7.19 -26.83
C LEU A 273 17.94 -6.74 -27.64
N SER A 274 17.06 -7.70 -27.98
CA SER A 274 15.72 -7.35 -28.43
C SER A 274 14.93 -6.70 -27.29
N PHE A 275 13.88 -5.96 -27.63
CA PHE A 275 13.00 -5.38 -26.61
C PHE A 275 12.31 -6.48 -25.78
N GLU A 276 11.94 -7.58 -26.43
CA GLU A 276 11.39 -8.77 -25.79
C GLU A 276 12.36 -9.35 -24.74
N ASP A 277 13.64 -9.52 -25.08
CA ASP A 277 14.66 -10.04 -24.14
C ASP A 277 14.86 -9.07 -22.97
N LEU A 278 14.87 -7.75 -23.22
CA LEU A 278 14.97 -6.75 -22.17
C LEU A 278 13.78 -6.83 -21.21
N MET A 279 12.56 -6.97 -21.74
CA MET A 279 11.34 -7.10 -20.95
C MET A 279 11.28 -8.42 -20.17
N ALA A 280 11.73 -9.54 -20.76
CA ALA A 280 11.89 -10.81 -20.07
C ALA A 280 12.86 -10.68 -18.90
N THR A 281 13.99 -10.00 -19.12
CA THR A 281 15.05 -9.81 -18.12
C THR A 281 14.59 -8.94 -16.95
N VAL A 282 13.93 -7.80 -17.20
CA VAL A 282 13.42 -6.94 -16.12
C VAL A 282 12.24 -7.58 -15.38
N THR A 283 11.39 -8.33 -16.08
CA THR A 283 10.32 -9.10 -15.42
C THR A 283 10.91 -10.19 -14.51
N ALA A 284 11.98 -10.85 -14.94
CA ALA A 284 12.72 -11.81 -14.12
C ALA A 284 13.40 -11.13 -12.92
N PHE A 285 13.94 -9.92 -13.09
CA PHE A 285 14.52 -9.14 -12.00
C PHE A 285 13.50 -8.85 -10.89
N THR A 286 12.29 -8.40 -11.23
CA THR A 286 11.20 -8.23 -10.25
C THR A 286 10.92 -9.53 -9.48
N SER A 287 10.76 -10.65 -10.18
CA SER A 287 10.49 -11.95 -9.54
C SER A 287 11.64 -12.40 -8.62
N MET A 288 12.87 -12.25 -9.08
CA MET A 288 14.07 -12.71 -8.36
C MET A 288 14.36 -11.82 -7.16
N SER A 289 14.15 -10.51 -7.29
CA SER A 289 14.23 -9.55 -6.19
C SER A 289 13.27 -9.92 -5.06
N ILE A 290 12.01 -10.23 -5.38
CA ILE A 290 11.02 -10.72 -4.40
C ILE A 290 11.51 -12.01 -3.73
N PHE A 291 11.86 -13.02 -4.54
CA PHE A 291 12.25 -14.33 -4.01
C PHE A 291 13.50 -14.26 -3.14
N MET A 292 14.58 -13.63 -3.59
CA MET A 292 15.86 -13.58 -2.87
C MET A 292 15.75 -12.81 -1.54
N ASN A 293 14.96 -11.73 -1.50
CA ASN A 293 14.69 -11.04 -0.25
C ASN A 293 13.89 -11.94 0.71
N CYS A 294 12.86 -12.62 0.21
CA CYS A 294 12.09 -13.58 1.02
C CYS A 294 12.97 -14.74 1.49
N GLU A 295 13.82 -15.29 0.63
CA GLU A 295 14.73 -16.38 0.97
C GLU A 295 15.65 -15.98 2.12
N THR A 296 16.33 -14.84 1.97
CA THR A 296 17.32 -14.33 2.91
C THR A 296 16.71 -13.96 4.27
N PHE A 297 15.57 -13.26 4.27
CA PHE A 297 15.00 -12.70 5.50
C PHE A 297 13.92 -13.58 6.14
N ILE A 298 13.29 -14.48 5.39
CA ILE A 298 12.14 -15.29 5.84
C ILE A 298 12.40 -16.79 5.65
N LEU A 299 12.57 -17.30 4.42
CA LEU A 299 12.49 -18.74 4.12
C LEU A 299 13.64 -19.56 4.74
N LYS A 300 14.83 -18.96 4.94
CA LYS A 300 15.94 -19.60 5.66
C LYS A 300 15.67 -19.82 7.15
N LYS A 301 14.65 -19.16 7.72
CA LYS A 301 14.35 -19.16 9.17
C LYS A 301 12.97 -19.72 9.48
N GLU A 302 12.06 -19.65 8.53
CA GLU A 302 10.65 -19.96 8.71
C GLU A 302 10.10 -20.68 7.48
N ALA A 303 9.23 -21.67 7.69
CA ALA A 303 8.46 -22.25 6.59
C ALA A 303 7.34 -21.29 6.16
N VAL A 304 7.01 -21.27 4.86
CA VAL A 304 5.84 -20.58 4.30
C VAL A 304 4.87 -21.63 3.76
N ASP A 305 3.63 -21.64 4.27
CA ASP A 305 2.62 -22.61 3.84
C ASP A 305 1.83 -22.13 2.62
N GLU A 306 1.60 -20.82 2.50
CA GLU A 306 0.79 -20.22 1.44
C GLU A 306 1.39 -18.87 1.04
N VAL A 307 1.46 -18.60 -0.27
CA VAL A 307 1.72 -17.25 -0.82
C VAL A 307 0.42 -16.65 -1.30
N ILE A 308 0.11 -15.42 -0.88
CA ILE A 308 -1.08 -14.67 -1.30
C ILE A 308 -0.59 -13.44 -2.06
N VAL A 309 -0.94 -13.30 -3.34
CA VAL A 309 -0.44 -12.23 -4.19
C VAL A 309 -1.55 -11.24 -4.56
N GLY A 310 -1.26 -9.95 -4.43
CA GLY A 310 -2.11 -8.85 -4.88
C GLY A 310 -1.33 -7.78 -5.66
N GLY A 311 -1.97 -6.64 -5.87
CA GLY A 311 -1.44 -5.55 -6.70
C GLY A 311 -1.62 -5.80 -8.21
N GLY A 312 -1.25 -4.79 -9.01
CA GLY A 312 -1.39 -4.84 -10.47
C GLY A 312 -0.57 -5.96 -11.11
N GLY A 313 0.61 -6.24 -10.57
CA GLY A 313 1.52 -7.27 -11.09
C GLY A 313 1.01 -8.70 -10.93
N ALA A 314 0.06 -8.95 -10.01
CA ALA A 314 -0.62 -10.24 -9.90
C ALA A 314 -1.39 -10.64 -11.17
N ARG A 315 -1.67 -9.67 -12.07
CA ARG A 315 -2.33 -9.89 -13.36
C ARG A 315 -1.35 -10.11 -14.52
N ASN A 316 -0.04 -10.07 -14.28
CA ASN A 316 0.98 -10.37 -15.27
C ASN A 316 1.30 -11.89 -15.20
N PRO A 317 0.83 -12.71 -16.16
CA PRO A 317 1.01 -14.16 -16.10
C PRO A 317 2.47 -14.60 -16.17
N MET A 318 3.32 -13.86 -16.90
CA MET A 318 4.75 -14.16 -16.98
C MET A 318 5.45 -13.93 -15.65
N LEU A 319 5.19 -12.79 -15.00
CA LEU A 319 5.71 -12.51 -13.67
C LEU A 319 5.25 -13.57 -12.65
N MET A 320 3.98 -13.94 -12.70
CA MET A 320 3.43 -14.99 -11.82
C MET A 320 4.03 -16.37 -12.10
N ALA A 321 4.37 -16.70 -13.34
CA ALA A 321 5.05 -17.93 -13.68
C ALA A 321 6.47 -18.00 -13.10
N PHE A 322 7.24 -16.90 -13.20
CA PHE A 322 8.57 -16.80 -12.59
C PHE A 322 8.50 -16.92 -11.05
N LEU A 323 7.55 -16.23 -10.41
CA LEU A 323 7.37 -16.32 -8.96
C LEU A 323 6.99 -17.73 -8.51
N LYS A 324 6.01 -18.36 -9.16
CA LYS A 324 5.59 -19.74 -8.84
C LYS A 324 6.74 -20.74 -9.00
N LYS A 325 7.59 -20.56 -10.01
CA LYS A 325 8.79 -21.38 -10.21
C LYS A 325 9.79 -21.17 -9.08
N ALA A 326 10.06 -19.93 -8.69
CA ALA A 326 11.03 -19.61 -7.64
C ALA A 326 10.59 -20.13 -6.26
N PHE A 327 9.30 -20.01 -5.93
CA PHE A 327 8.75 -20.42 -4.62
C PHE A 327 8.27 -21.88 -4.57
N HIS A 328 8.48 -22.69 -5.61
CA HIS A 328 8.04 -24.10 -5.62
C HIS A 328 8.64 -24.87 -4.42
N PRO A 329 7.86 -25.71 -3.70
CA PRO A 329 6.48 -26.16 -3.98
C PRO A 329 5.36 -25.35 -3.27
N VAL A 330 5.64 -24.15 -2.76
CA VAL A 330 4.65 -23.38 -1.99
C VAL A 330 3.45 -22.98 -2.88
N PRO A 331 2.20 -23.23 -2.46
CA PRO A 331 1.02 -22.86 -3.25
C PRO A 331 0.77 -21.35 -3.26
N PHE A 332 0.28 -20.86 -4.40
CA PHE A 332 -0.06 -19.46 -4.64
C PHE A 332 -1.57 -19.28 -4.71
N PHE A 333 -2.04 -18.21 -4.08
CA PHE A 333 -3.42 -17.75 -4.08
C PHE A 333 -3.48 -16.26 -4.43
N GLN A 334 -4.58 -15.83 -5.00
CA GLN A 334 -4.98 -14.42 -5.04
C GLN A 334 -5.86 -14.09 -3.83
N PHE A 335 -6.08 -12.79 -3.58
CA PHE A 335 -7.01 -12.37 -2.54
C PHE A 335 -8.44 -12.87 -2.82
N GLU A 336 -8.80 -12.96 -4.10
CA GLU A 336 -10.10 -13.43 -4.58
C GLU A 336 -10.34 -14.91 -4.22
N ASP A 337 -9.29 -15.75 -4.24
CA ASP A 337 -9.38 -17.15 -3.79
C ASP A 337 -9.72 -17.28 -2.31
N LEU A 338 -9.51 -16.22 -1.53
CA LEU A 338 -9.85 -16.12 -0.11
C LEU A 338 -11.19 -15.40 0.12
N GLY A 339 -11.93 -15.09 -0.94
CA GLY A 339 -13.18 -14.33 -0.89
C GLY A 339 -12.99 -12.85 -0.59
N LEU A 340 -11.80 -12.30 -0.87
CA LEU A 340 -11.44 -10.90 -0.65
C LEU A 340 -11.27 -10.19 -1.99
N ASN A 341 -11.66 -8.92 -2.06
CA ASN A 341 -11.35 -8.09 -3.21
C ASN A 341 -9.96 -7.49 -3.01
N GLY A 342 -8.98 -7.91 -3.81
CA GLY A 342 -7.59 -7.44 -3.68
C GLY A 342 -7.43 -5.92 -3.84
N LYS A 343 -8.30 -5.28 -4.64
CA LYS A 343 -8.30 -3.80 -4.77
C LYS A 343 -8.87 -3.09 -3.54
N ALA A 344 -9.73 -3.76 -2.78
CA ALA A 344 -10.36 -3.16 -1.61
C ALA A 344 -9.46 -3.18 -0.37
N ILE A 345 -8.38 -3.98 -0.37
CA ILE A 345 -7.56 -4.26 0.83
C ILE A 345 -7.05 -3.00 1.51
N GLU A 346 -6.52 -2.04 0.76
CA GLU A 346 -5.98 -0.80 1.36
C GLU A 346 -7.09 0.07 1.95
N ALA A 347 -8.17 0.33 1.21
CA ALA A 347 -9.32 1.07 1.73
C ALA A 347 -9.94 0.37 2.95
N MET A 348 -10.04 -0.97 2.93
CA MET A 348 -10.48 -1.76 4.08
C MET A 348 -9.57 -1.62 5.30
N ALA A 349 -8.25 -1.50 5.09
CA ALA A 349 -7.31 -1.25 6.18
C ALA A 349 -7.59 0.08 6.88
N PHE A 350 -7.87 1.16 6.13
CA PHE A 350 -8.21 2.46 6.72
C PHE A 350 -9.55 2.49 7.45
N ALA A 351 -10.53 1.68 7.01
CA ALA A 351 -11.74 1.45 7.80
C ALA A 351 -11.43 0.75 9.14
N LEU A 352 -10.52 -0.23 9.13
CA LEU A 352 -10.12 -0.91 10.37
C LEU A 352 -9.31 0.01 11.29
N PHE A 353 -8.39 0.82 10.76
CA PHE A 353 -7.65 1.79 11.57
C PHE A 353 -8.59 2.79 12.24
N ALA A 354 -9.57 3.34 11.54
CA ALA A 354 -10.57 4.20 12.16
C ALA A 354 -11.34 3.49 13.30
N TYR A 355 -11.74 2.24 13.08
CA TYR A 355 -12.37 1.44 14.12
C TYR A 355 -11.44 1.28 15.34
N ASP A 356 -10.20 0.85 15.13
CA ASP A 356 -9.26 0.57 16.22
C ASP A 356 -8.83 1.87 16.95
N THR A 357 -8.61 2.99 16.25
CA THR A 357 -8.41 4.33 16.84
C THR A 357 -9.57 4.71 17.75
N PHE A 358 -10.81 4.57 17.26
CA PHE A 358 -12.00 4.89 18.05
C PHE A 358 -12.10 4.03 19.31
N HIS A 359 -11.66 2.77 19.25
CA HIS A 359 -11.63 1.84 20.38
C HIS A 359 -10.35 1.93 21.23
N ALA A 360 -9.42 2.86 20.93
CA ALA A 360 -8.10 2.99 21.58
C ALA A 360 -7.26 1.71 21.52
N ILE A 361 -7.32 1.00 20.40
CA ILE A 361 -6.51 -0.18 20.12
C ILE A 361 -5.29 0.29 19.31
N PRO A 362 -4.05 -0.01 19.74
CA PRO A 362 -2.87 0.25 18.93
C PRO A 362 -2.92 -0.50 17.60
N ASP A 363 -2.61 0.21 16.52
CA ASP A 363 -2.84 -0.24 15.15
C ASP A 363 -1.62 -0.08 14.24
N ASN A 364 -0.48 0.36 14.80
CA ASN A 364 0.82 0.21 14.14
C ASN A 364 1.45 -1.16 14.46
N VAL A 365 2.44 -1.56 13.65
CA VAL A 365 3.22 -2.78 13.87
C VAL A 365 4.68 -2.40 14.07
N PRO A 366 5.16 -2.23 15.33
CA PRO A 366 6.53 -1.78 15.62
C PRO A 366 7.63 -2.62 14.96
N SER A 367 7.43 -3.93 14.82
CA SER A 367 8.40 -4.81 14.16
C SER A 367 8.51 -4.60 12.66
N VAL A 368 7.54 -3.90 12.05
CA VAL A 368 7.52 -3.54 10.65
C VAL A 368 8.05 -2.12 10.47
N THR A 369 7.45 -1.15 11.17
CA THR A 369 7.73 0.27 10.91
C THR A 369 9.02 0.74 11.58
N GLY A 370 9.55 0.00 12.55
CA GLY A 370 10.69 0.43 13.37
C GLY A 370 10.31 1.36 14.53
N ALA A 371 9.00 1.61 14.75
CA ALA A 371 8.54 2.36 15.91
C ALA A 371 9.01 1.70 17.23
N LYS A 372 9.30 2.53 18.24
CA LYS A 372 9.81 2.05 19.54
C LYS A 372 8.75 1.36 20.39
N LYS A 373 7.48 1.65 20.13
CA LYS A 373 6.33 1.13 20.89
C LYS A 373 5.08 1.08 20.02
N PRO A 374 4.09 0.24 20.41
CA PRO A 374 2.75 0.33 19.86
C PRO A 374 2.15 1.71 20.15
N VAL A 375 1.44 2.28 19.18
CA VAL A 375 0.70 3.54 19.28
C VAL A 375 -0.67 3.41 18.64
N ILE A 376 -1.60 4.25 19.09
CA ILE A 376 -2.88 4.47 18.42
C ILE A 376 -2.62 5.52 17.34
N MET A 377 -2.80 5.15 16.08
CA MET A 377 -2.70 6.06 14.95
C MET A 377 -3.98 6.87 14.76
N GLY A 378 -3.86 7.93 13.97
CA GLY A 378 -4.98 8.75 13.52
C GLY A 378 -5.35 9.90 14.45
N LYS A 379 -6.07 10.87 13.89
CA LYS A 379 -6.63 12.05 14.53
C LYS A 379 -8.13 12.10 14.27
N ILE A 380 -8.92 12.51 15.26
CA ILE A 380 -10.38 12.48 15.18
C ILE A 380 -10.92 13.87 14.89
N SER A 381 -11.69 13.98 13.81
CA SER A 381 -12.49 15.14 13.42
C SER A 381 -13.96 14.88 13.75
N PRO A 382 -14.53 15.56 14.76
CA PRO A 382 -15.90 15.33 15.21
C PRO A 382 -16.94 15.58 14.10
N GLY A 383 -17.81 14.59 13.85
CA GLY A 383 -19.04 14.76 13.07
C GLY A 383 -20.26 14.95 13.96
N ASN A 384 -21.45 15.07 13.37
CA ASN A 384 -22.72 15.19 14.09
C ASN A 384 -22.99 13.99 15.03
N ASN A 385 -22.45 12.82 14.67
CA ASN A 385 -22.60 11.59 15.46
C ASN A 385 -21.57 11.46 16.63
N PHE A 386 -20.61 12.38 16.77
CA PHE A 386 -19.48 12.26 17.71
C PHE A 386 -19.94 12.04 19.15
N LYS A 387 -20.82 12.89 19.68
CA LYS A 387 -21.34 12.78 21.05
C LYS A 387 -22.01 11.43 21.29
N LYS A 388 -22.82 10.97 20.33
CA LYS A 388 -23.52 9.68 20.41
C LYS A 388 -22.52 8.51 20.45
N LEU A 389 -21.54 8.50 19.55
CA LEU A 389 -20.51 7.46 19.50
C LEU A 389 -19.77 7.34 20.84
N PHE A 390 -19.26 8.45 21.36
CA PHE A 390 -18.51 8.44 22.62
C PHE A 390 -19.36 8.02 23.82
N SER A 391 -20.62 8.47 23.89
CA SER A 391 -21.54 8.04 24.95
C SER A 391 -21.86 6.54 24.93
N SER A 392 -21.82 5.91 23.75
CA SER A 392 -22.10 4.47 23.58
C SER A 392 -20.91 3.57 23.90
N ARG A 393 -19.69 4.13 23.92
CA ARG A 393 -18.44 3.39 24.12
C ARG A 393 -18.33 2.74 25.51
N HIS A 394 -18.85 3.40 26.55
CA HIS A 394 -18.81 2.92 27.94
C HIS A 394 -19.78 1.78 28.27
N ARG A 395 -20.47 1.20 27.28
CA ARG A 395 -21.42 0.09 27.49
C ARG A 395 -20.89 -1.28 27.05
N VAL A 396 -19.63 -1.37 26.61
CA VAL A 396 -19.07 -2.58 25.96
C VAL A 396 -17.97 -3.26 26.79
N ASP A 397 -17.68 -2.76 28.00
CA ASP A 397 -16.75 -3.41 28.92
C ASP A 397 -17.41 -4.55 29.70
#